data_AF-A0A4Y7J399-F1
#
_entry.id   AF-A0A4Y7J399-F1
#
_cell.length_a   1.000
_cell.length_b   1.000
_cell.length_c   1.000
_cell.angle_alpha   90.00
_cell.angle_beta   90.00
_cell.angle_gamma   90.00
#
_symmetry.space_group_name_H-M   'P 1'
#
loop_
_entity.id
_entity.type
_entity.pdbx_description
1 polymer ?
#
loop_
_entity_poly.entity_id
_entity_poly.type
_entity_poly.pdbx_seq_one_letter_code
_entity_poly.pdbx_strand_id
1 'polypeptide(L)'
;MGSLGSLNQDQDQELLIKNVCEIYNSLSTLESLKPSKDVDTLFTQLVHSCIPPSPIDVTKLSAKVQEIRSKLIRLCGEAEGHLESHFSTLLGSYEIPLDHINIFPYYTNYIKLGRLEYTILSNYIANPNPNHIAFIGSGPLPLTSVVLASNHLRTTTFHNYDINPLANALARNLVAADDDLSKRMIFHDTDIMDVTNGLSD
;
A
#
# COMPACT_ATOMS: atom_id res chain seq x y z
N MET A 1 -5.66 -43.08 11.33
CA MET A 1 -4.82 -42.34 10.36
C MET A 1 -4.90 -40.80 10.49
N GLY A 2 -5.58 -40.22 11.50
CA GLY A 2 -5.72 -38.76 11.63
C GLY A 2 -4.69 -38.02 12.51
N SER A 3 -3.65 -38.69 13.03
CA SER A 3 -2.76 -38.11 14.06
C SER A 3 -1.46 -37.49 13.52
N LEU A 4 -0.93 -37.97 12.39
CA LEU A 4 0.32 -37.45 11.81
C LEU A 4 0.11 -36.13 11.05
N GLY A 5 -1.09 -35.93 10.48
CA GLY A 5 -1.43 -34.71 9.74
C GLY A 5 -1.60 -33.47 10.62
N SER A 6 -2.17 -33.61 11.83
CA SER A 6 -2.35 -32.45 12.72
C SER A 6 -1.05 -32.06 13.43
N LEU A 7 -0.20 -33.03 13.79
CA LEU A 7 1.09 -32.76 14.42
C LEU A 7 2.04 -31.95 13.53
N ASN A 8 2.05 -32.24 12.22
CA ASN A 8 2.84 -31.46 11.26
C ASN A 8 2.27 -30.04 11.08
N GLN A 9 0.94 -29.89 11.07
CA GLN A 9 0.30 -28.58 10.98
C GLN A 9 0.57 -27.69 12.20
N ASP A 10 0.52 -28.23 13.41
CA ASP A 10 0.79 -27.47 14.63
C ASP A 10 2.26 -27.01 14.68
N GLN A 11 3.19 -27.87 14.24
CA GLN A 11 4.61 -27.53 14.13
C GLN A 11 4.89 -26.45 13.08
N ASP A 12 4.23 -26.53 11.91
CA ASP A 12 4.36 -25.53 10.85
C ASP A 12 3.83 -24.16 11.30
N GLN A 13 2.75 -24.13 12.10
CA GLN A 13 2.21 -22.90 12.67
C GLN A 13 3.15 -22.27 13.69
N GLU A 14 3.67 -23.07 14.62
CA GLU A 14 4.64 -22.60 15.61
C GLU A 14 5.91 -22.06 14.95
N LEU A 15 6.39 -22.73 13.90
CA LEU A 15 7.54 -22.30 13.12
C LEU A 15 7.28 -20.96 12.42
N LEU A 16 6.11 -20.79 11.80
CA LEU A 16 5.73 -19.54 11.17
C LEU A 16 5.66 -18.38 12.18
N ILE A 17 5.02 -18.60 13.34
CA ILE A 17 4.95 -17.59 14.41
C ILE A 17 6.35 -17.20 14.88
N LYS A 18 7.23 -18.19 15.09
CA LYS A 18 8.61 -17.97 15.50
C LYS A 18 9.36 -17.14 14.46
N ASN A 19 9.29 -17.51 13.18
CA ASN A 19 9.97 -16.82 12.09
C ASN A 19 9.51 -15.35 11.99
N VAL A 20 8.20 -15.09 12.07
CA VAL A 20 7.65 -13.73 12.05
C VAL A 20 8.14 -12.92 13.26
N CYS A 21 8.22 -13.52 14.45
CA CYS A 21 8.76 -12.86 15.63
C CYS A 21 10.26 -12.53 15.49
N GLU A 22 11.04 -13.42 14.90
CA GLU A 22 12.48 -13.21 14.64
C GLU A 22 12.71 -12.10 13.60
N ILE A 23 11.89 -12.04 12.55
CA ILE A 23 11.91 -10.94 11.57
C ILE A 23 11.58 -9.62 12.26
N TYR A 24 10.52 -9.58 13.08
CA TYR A 24 10.17 -8.39 13.86
C TYR A 24 11.34 -7.92 14.74
N ASN A 25 11.96 -8.82 15.50
CA ASN A 25 13.09 -8.48 16.36
C ASN A 25 14.23 -7.88 15.53
N SER A 26 14.54 -8.48 14.37
CA SER A 26 15.59 -7.99 13.48
C SER A 26 15.27 -6.59 12.94
N LEU A 27 14.06 -6.38 12.40
CA LEU A 27 13.60 -5.08 11.91
C LEU A 27 13.63 -4.00 13.02
N SER A 28 13.24 -4.36 14.24
CA SER A 28 13.19 -3.42 15.37
C SER A 28 14.56 -2.93 15.84
N THR A 29 15.64 -3.60 15.43
CA THR A 29 17.02 -3.21 15.77
C THR A 29 17.71 -2.39 14.69
N LEU A 30 17.10 -2.23 13.52
CA LEU A 30 17.66 -1.43 12.44
C LEU A 30 17.58 0.07 12.79
N GLU A 31 18.61 0.81 12.43
CA GLU A 31 18.65 2.27 12.63
C GLU A 31 17.66 3.01 11.72
N SER A 32 17.28 2.40 10.59
CA SER A 32 16.42 2.99 9.56
C SER A 32 15.68 1.90 8.79
N LEU A 33 14.40 2.17 8.46
CA LEU A 33 13.57 1.33 7.61
C LEU A 33 13.52 1.80 6.14
N LYS A 34 14.38 2.76 5.76
CA LYS A 34 14.51 3.18 4.37
C LYS A 34 15.00 2.02 3.47
N PRO A 35 14.65 2.02 2.17
CA PRO A 35 15.09 0.99 1.23
C PRO A 35 16.59 0.72 1.31
N SER A 36 16.93 -0.53 1.55
CA SER A 36 18.30 -1.03 1.68
C SER A 36 18.28 -2.54 1.59
N LYS A 37 19.42 -3.15 1.24
CA LYS A 37 19.50 -4.61 1.07
C LYS A 37 18.99 -5.38 2.30
N ASP A 38 19.31 -4.92 3.51
CA ASP A 38 18.94 -5.61 4.74
C ASP A 38 17.44 -5.48 5.03
N VAL A 39 16.89 -4.27 4.87
CA VAL A 39 15.44 -3.99 5.00
C VAL A 39 14.66 -4.80 3.96
N ASP A 40 15.08 -4.75 2.70
CA ASP A 40 14.41 -5.42 1.58
C ASP A 40 14.42 -6.94 1.77
N THR A 41 15.53 -7.50 2.28
CA THR A 41 15.64 -8.94 2.57
C THR A 41 14.67 -9.37 3.66
N LEU A 42 14.59 -8.63 4.77
CA LEU A 42 13.70 -8.95 5.89
C LEU A 42 12.23 -8.84 5.51
N PHE A 43 11.83 -7.78 4.79
CA PHE A 43 10.46 -7.65 4.32
C PHE A 43 10.11 -8.68 3.24
N THR A 44 11.03 -9.03 2.35
CA THR A 44 10.82 -10.11 1.38
C THR A 44 10.58 -11.44 2.08
N GLN A 45 11.36 -11.75 3.13
CA GLN A 45 11.16 -12.95 3.95
C GLN A 45 9.80 -12.93 4.66
N LEU A 46 9.39 -11.77 5.22
CA LEU A 46 8.10 -11.61 5.87
C LEU A 46 6.95 -11.88 4.89
N VAL A 47 7.00 -11.23 3.73
CA VAL A 47 5.99 -11.39 2.67
C VAL A 47 5.90 -12.84 2.22
N HIS A 48 7.01 -13.49 1.91
CA HIS A 48 7.01 -14.90 1.53
C HIS A 48 6.50 -15.84 2.62
N SER A 49 6.72 -15.49 3.90
CA SER A 49 6.21 -16.26 5.04
C SER A 49 4.69 -16.09 5.21
N CYS A 50 4.13 -14.92 4.85
CA CYS A 50 2.73 -14.57 5.11
C CYS A 50 1.79 -14.71 3.90
N ILE A 51 2.29 -14.82 2.67
CA ILE A 51 1.47 -15.02 1.46
C ILE A 51 0.75 -16.37 1.44
N PRO A 52 1.39 -17.51 1.77
CA PRO A 52 0.74 -18.81 1.69
C PRO A 52 -0.49 -18.90 2.62
N PRO A 53 -1.56 -19.62 2.23
CA PRO A 53 -2.70 -19.86 3.10
C PRO A 53 -2.26 -20.46 4.42
N SER A 54 -2.68 -19.84 5.52
CA SER A 54 -2.34 -20.29 6.87
C SER A 54 -3.60 -20.56 7.68
N PRO A 55 -3.70 -21.70 8.38
CA PRO A 55 -4.82 -21.99 9.27
C PRO A 55 -4.73 -21.22 10.61
N ILE A 56 -3.69 -20.43 10.84
CA ILE A 56 -3.49 -19.66 12.07
C ILE A 56 -4.66 -18.68 12.26
N ASP A 57 -5.41 -18.89 13.33
CA ASP A 57 -6.36 -17.90 13.82
C ASP A 57 -5.60 -16.81 14.58
N VAL A 58 -5.30 -15.71 13.89
CA VAL A 58 -4.54 -14.59 14.45
C VAL A 58 -5.20 -13.99 15.69
N THR A 59 -6.49 -14.21 15.94
CA THR A 59 -7.18 -13.70 17.14
C THR A 59 -6.87 -14.51 18.40
N LYS A 60 -6.45 -15.77 18.23
CA LYS A 60 -6.14 -16.72 19.33
C LYS A 60 -4.66 -16.77 19.70
N LEU A 61 -3.82 -15.95 19.05
CA LEU A 61 -2.40 -15.86 19.39
C LEU A 61 -2.21 -15.34 20.81
N SER A 62 -1.13 -15.77 21.46
CA SER A 62 -0.78 -15.30 22.80
C SER A 62 -0.64 -13.77 22.86
N ALA A 63 -0.89 -13.17 24.02
CA ALA A 63 -0.81 -11.72 24.20
C ALA A 63 0.53 -11.13 23.74
N LYS A 64 1.65 -11.82 24.01
CA LYS A 64 2.99 -11.43 23.56
C LYS A 64 3.10 -11.40 22.03
N VAL A 65 2.56 -12.40 21.34
CA VAL A 65 2.61 -12.48 19.88
C VAL A 65 1.68 -11.43 19.26
N GLN A 66 0.52 -11.14 19.87
CA GLN A 66 -0.36 -10.06 19.43
C GLN A 66 0.29 -8.69 19.54
N GLU A 67 1.04 -8.45 20.61
CA GLU A 67 1.81 -7.21 20.79
C GLU A 67 2.88 -7.08 19.71
N ILE A 68 3.65 -8.13 19.46
CA ILE A 68 4.65 -8.19 18.38
C ILE A 68 4.00 -7.90 17.03
N ARG A 69 2.88 -8.56 16.72
CA ARG A 69 2.14 -8.34 15.47
C ARG A 69 1.70 -6.89 15.31
N SER A 70 1.18 -6.27 16.37
CA SER A 70 0.74 -4.87 16.34
C SER A 70 1.90 -3.91 16.07
N LYS A 71 3.06 -4.16 16.68
CA LYS A 71 4.28 -3.38 16.43
C LYS A 71 4.82 -3.62 15.02
N LEU A 72 4.81 -4.86 14.55
CA LEU A 72 5.25 -5.21 13.20
C LEU A 72 4.38 -4.54 12.12
N ILE A 73 3.05 -4.50 12.28
CA ILE A 73 2.15 -3.77 11.37
C ILE A 73 2.55 -2.30 11.25
N ARG A 74 2.91 -1.65 12.38
CA ARG A 74 3.38 -0.26 12.37
C ARG A 74 4.71 -0.11 11.63
N LEU A 75 5.67 -1.01 11.85
CA LEU A 75 6.95 -1.01 11.12
C LEU A 75 6.73 -1.22 9.61
N CYS A 76 5.81 -2.09 9.21
CA CYS A 76 5.44 -2.26 7.81
C CYS A 76 4.91 -0.94 7.22
N GLY A 77 4.02 -0.24 7.92
CA GLY A 77 3.49 1.05 7.46
C GLY A 77 4.57 2.14 7.32
N GLU A 78 5.50 2.22 8.27
CA GLU A 78 6.63 3.15 8.20
C GLU A 78 7.58 2.83 7.04
N ALA A 79 7.93 1.56 6.87
CA ALA A 79 8.77 1.09 5.77
C ALA A 79 8.11 1.34 4.41
N GLU A 80 6.80 1.08 4.29
CA GLU A 80 6.04 1.35 3.06
C GLU A 80 6.08 2.85 2.73
N GLY A 81 5.85 3.73 3.71
CA GLY A 81 5.95 5.18 3.50
C GLY A 81 7.35 5.63 3.05
N HIS A 82 8.42 5.01 3.57
CA HIS A 82 9.78 5.25 3.09
C HIS A 82 10.02 4.74 1.68
N LEU A 83 9.51 3.55 1.36
CA LEU A 83 9.60 2.94 0.04
C LEU A 83 8.90 3.82 -1.01
N GLU A 84 7.66 4.21 -0.76
CA GLU A 84 6.88 5.08 -1.63
C GLU A 84 7.56 6.44 -1.81
N SER A 85 8.07 7.05 -0.73
CA SER A 85 8.79 8.34 -0.80
C SER A 85 10.06 8.22 -1.65
N HIS A 86 10.83 7.15 -1.47
CA HIS A 86 12.04 6.88 -2.24
C HIS A 86 11.73 6.78 -3.74
N PHE A 87 10.76 5.95 -4.12
CA PHE A 87 10.39 5.77 -5.51
C PHE A 87 9.71 7.00 -6.11
N SER A 88 8.92 7.75 -5.35
CA SER A 88 8.33 9.01 -5.82
C SER A 88 9.39 10.05 -6.13
N THR A 89 10.42 10.14 -5.28
CA THR A 89 11.56 11.03 -5.50
C THR A 89 12.34 10.63 -6.75
N LEU A 90 12.61 9.33 -6.91
CA LEU A 90 13.30 8.80 -8.09
C LEU A 90 12.51 9.03 -9.37
N LEU A 91 11.22 8.68 -9.39
CA LEU A 91 10.32 8.87 -10.52
C LEU A 91 10.20 10.36 -10.88
N GLY A 92 10.06 11.21 -9.86
CA GLY A 92 9.97 12.67 -10.02
C GLY A 92 11.22 13.33 -10.59
N SER A 93 12.34 12.60 -10.74
CA SER A 93 13.56 13.10 -11.38
C SER A 93 13.57 12.93 -12.91
N TYR A 94 12.64 12.15 -13.47
CA TYR A 94 12.47 12.02 -14.92
C TYR A 94 11.62 13.17 -15.49
N GLU A 95 11.79 13.46 -16.78
CA GLU A 95 11.01 14.49 -17.48
C GLU A 95 9.51 14.17 -17.49
N ILE A 96 9.16 12.90 -17.72
CA ILE A 96 7.78 12.39 -17.65
C ILE A 96 7.77 11.23 -16.64
N PRO A 97 7.52 11.47 -15.34
CA PRO A 97 7.64 10.46 -14.30
C PRO A 97 6.84 9.17 -14.55
N LEU A 98 5.61 9.31 -15.09
CA LEU A 98 4.71 8.17 -15.28
C LEU A 98 5.16 7.20 -16.37
N ASP A 99 5.97 7.62 -17.34
CA ASP A 99 6.56 6.71 -18.35
C ASP A 99 7.54 5.70 -17.72
N HIS A 100 8.08 6.05 -16.56
CA HIS A 100 9.05 5.25 -15.81
C HIS A 100 8.42 4.48 -14.65
N ILE A 101 7.09 4.53 -14.47
CA ILE A 101 6.40 3.98 -13.29
C ILE A 101 6.66 2.48 -13.05
N ASN A 102 7.01 1.73 -14.11
CA ASN A 102 7.35 0.31 -14.05
C ASN A 102 8.63 0.00 -13.25
N ILE A 103 9.45 0.99 -12.89
CA ILE A 103 10.62 0.78 -12.01
C ILE A 103 10.19 0.44 -10.57
N PHE A 104 8.98 0.83 -10.17
CA PHE A 104 8.47 0.47 -8.86
C PHE A 104 8.14 -1.04 -8.84
N PRO A 105 8.77 -1.84 -7.94
CA PRO A 105 8.74 -3.29 -8.02
C PRO A 105 7.33 -3.91 -7.91
N TYR A 106 6.38 -3.20 -7.30
CA TYR A 106 5.01 -3.70 -7.11
C TYR A 106 3.99 -3.12 -8.08
N TYR A 107 4.41 -2.35 -9.11
CA TYR A 107 3.45 -1.67 -10.00
C TYR A 107 2.46 -2.64 -10.69
N THR A 108 2.92 -3.83 -11.10
CA THR A 108 2.03 -4.85 -11.67
C THR A 108 0.97 -5.35 -10.67
N ASN A 109 1.29 -5.35 -9.37
CA ASN A 109 0.31 -5.69 -8.33
C ASN A 109 -0.79 -4.62 -8.25
N TYR A 110 -0.42 -3.34 -8.34
CA TYR A 110 -1.38 -2.23 -8.39
C TYR A 110 -2.29 -2.28 -9.62
N ILE A 111 -1.77 -2.66 -10.80
CA ILE A 111 -2.61 -2.87 -11.99
C ILE A 111 -3.66 -3.96 -11.76
N LYS A 112 -3.25 -5.09 -11.19
CA LYS A 112 -4.15 -6.22 -10.90
C LYS A 112 -5.18 -5.85 -9.83
N LEU A 113 -4.73 -5.19 -8.75
CA LEU A 113 -5.58 -4.78 -7.64
C LEU A 113 -6.56 -3.70 -8.06
N GLY A 114 -6.12 -2.66 -8.76
CA GLY A 114 -6.99 -1.59 -9.27
C GLY A 114 -8.07 -2.12 -10.22
N ARG A 115 -7.74 -3.12 -11.06
CA ARG A 115 -8.75 -3.82 -11.88
C ARG A 115 -9.77 -4.56 -11.03
N LEU A 116 -9.33 -5.26 -9.99
CA LEU A 116 -10.21 -5.98 -9.07
C LEU A 116 -11.15 -5.01 -8.33
N GLU A 117 -10.59 -3.95 -7.74
CA GLU A 117 -11.33 -2.91 -7.02
C GLU A 117 -12.35 -2.23 -7.93
N TYR A 118 -11.94 -1.81 -9.13
CA TYR A 118 -12.85 -1.24 -10.12
C TYR A 118 -13.98 -2.20 -10.49
N THR A 119 -13.68 -3.48 -10.72
CA THR A 119 -14.69 -4.48 -11.08
C THR A 119 -15.71 -4.67 -9.96
N ILE A 120 -15.25 -4.71 -8.70
CA ILE A 120 -16.13 -4.80 -7.54
C ILE A 120 -16.99 -3.53 -7.45
N LEU A 121 -16.37 -2.34 -7.45
CA LEU A 121 -17.08 -1.06 -7.36
C LEU A 121 -18.14 -0.92 -8.46
N SER A 122 -17.82 -1.28 -9.70
CA SER A 122 -18.72 -1.20 -10.85
C SER A 122 -20.01 -1.99 -10.67
N ASN A 123 -20.00 -3.04 -9.84
CA ASN A 123 -21.20 -3.83 -9.54
C ASN A 123 -22.12 -3.20 -8.47
N TYR A 124 -21.63 -2.21 -7.73
CA TYR A 124 -22.33 -1.64 -6.57
C TYR A 124 -22.56 -0.12 -6.65
N ILE A 125 -21.93 0.58 -7.59
CA ILE A 125 -22.17 2.02 -7.79
C ILE A 125 -23.39 2.26 -8.70
N ALA A 126 -24.26 3.18 -8.30
CA ALA A 126 -25.45 3.54 -9.08
C ALA A 126 -25.10 4.27 -10.38
N ASN A 127 -24.03 5.08 -10.37
CA ASN A 127 -23.47 5.71 -11.55
C ASN A 127 -22.16 4.99 -11.93
N PRO A 128 -22.09 4.29 -13.06
CA PRO A 128 -20.88 3.59 -13.49
C PRO A 128 -19.72 4.54 -13.86
N ASN A 129 -20.01 5.83 -14.09
CA ASN A 129 -19.04 6.86 -14.44
C ASN A 129 -19.15 8.03 -13.44
N PRO A 130 -18.64 7.88 -12.19
CA PRO A 130 -18.65 8.96 -11.23
C PRO A 130 -17.81 10.15 -11.74
N ASN A 131 -18.32 11.37 -11.55
CA ASN A 131 -17.56 12.58 -11.91
C ASN A 131 -16.39 12.82 -10.95
N HIS A 132 -16.57 12.46 -9.68
CA HIS A 132 -15.61 12.69 -8.61
C HIS A 132 -15.42 11.44 -7.75
N ILE A 133 -14.17 11.18 -7.33
CA ILE A 133 -13.81 10.17 -6.34
C ILE A 133 -12.88 10.79 -5.31
N ALA A 134 -13.11 10.50 -4.03
CA ALA A 134 -12.13 10.74 -2.98
C ALA A 134 -11.29 9.47 -2.76
N PHE A 135 -9.97 9.62 -2.79
CA PHE A 135 -9.03 8.59 -2.37
C PHE A 135 -8.34 9.07 -1.10
N ILE A 136 -8.48 8.32 0.00
CA ILE A 136 -8.05 8.74 1.34
C ILE A 136 -6.77 8.01 1.71
N GLY A 137 -5.73 8.75 2.08
CA GLY A 137 -4.39 8.21 2.33
C GLY A 137 -3.68 7.87 1.02
N SER A 138 -3.60 8.85 0.12
CA SER A 138 -2.98 8.63 -1.20
C SER A 138 -1.47 8.44 -1.14
N GLY A 139 -0.81 8.93 -0.09
CA GLY A 139 0.64 8.79 0.07
C GLY A 139 1.45 9.56 -0.97
N PRO A 140 2.79 9.49 -0.88
CA PRO A 140 3.69 10.11 -1.84
C PRO A 140 3.66 9.46 -3.22
N LEU A 141 3.32 8.16 -3.30
CA LEU A 141 3.26 7.37 -4.54
C LEU A 141 1.81 6.89 -4.76
N PRO A 142 0.90 7.72 -5.31
CA PRO A 142 -0.55 7.48 -5.29
C PRO A 142 -1.03 6.46 -6.34
N LEU A 143 -0.40 5.29 -6.41
CA LEU A 143 -0.54 4.33 -7.51
C LEU A 143 -1.95 3.84 -7.73
N THR A 144 -2.73 3.57 -6.68
CA THR A 144 -4.11 3.11 -6.85
C THR A 144 -4.94 4.16 -7.59
N SER A 145 -4.87 5.42 -7.17
CA SER A 145 -5.58 6.51 -7.84
C SER A 145 -5.09 6.74 -9.28
N VAL A 146 -3.78 6.66 -9.54
CA VAL A 146 -3.20 6.74 -10.89
C VAL A 146 -3.70 5.60 -11.77
N VAL A 147 -3.64 4.36 -11.30
CA VAL A 147 -4.08 3.19 -12.06
C VAL A 147 -5.57 3.28 -12.40
N LEU A 148 -6.41 3.67 -11.44
CA LEU A 148 -7.84 3.85 -11.68
C LEU A 148 -8.09 4.98 -12.69
N ALA A 149 -7.45 6.14 -12.52
CA ALA A 149 -7.60 7.31 -13.40
C ALA A 149 -7.10 7.04 -14.83
N SER A 150 -6.05 6.26 -15.01
CA SER A 150 -5.48 5.95 -16.33
C SER A 150 -6.19 4.81 -17.05
N ASN A 151 -6.69 3.81 -16.33
CA ASN A 151 -7.14 2.55 -16.95
C ASN A 151 -8.64 2.32 -16.91
N HIS A 152 -9.35 2.91 -15.95
CA HIS A 152 -10.73 2.53 -15.66
C HIS A 152 -11.70 3.72 -15.63
N LEU A 153 -11.30 4.82 -15.00
CA LEU A 153 -12.14 5.98 -14.70
C LEU A 153 -11.54 7.24 -15.35
N ARG A 154 -11.37 7.16 -16.67
CA ARG A 154 -10.60 8.13 -17.48
C ARG A 154 -11.20 9.53 -17.57
N THR A 155 -12.46 9.68 -17.17
CA THR A 155 -13.16 10.97 -17.17
C THR A 155 -13.43 11.48 -15.75
N THR A 156 -13.03 10.73 -14.73
CA THR A 156 -13.29 11.04 -13.32
C THR A 156 -12.19 11.94 -12.76
N THR A 157 -12.59 12.90 -11.93
CA THR A 157 -11.67 13.70 -11.11
C THR A 157 -11.39 12.96 -9.80
N PHE A 158 -10.11 12.75 -9.50
CA PHE A 158 -9.64 12.11 -8.28
C PHE A 158 -9.18 13.17 -7.28
N HIS A 159 -9.85 13.22 -6.15
CA HIS A 159 -9.47 14.02 -4.99
C HIS A 159 -8.68 13.13 -4.04
N ASN A 160 -7.37 13.24 -4.11
CA ASN A 160 -6.41 12.52 -3.28
C ASN A 160 -6.17 13.28 -1.98
N TYR A 161 -6.46 12.65 -0.86
CA TYR A 161 -6.30 13.24 0.47
C TYR A 161 -5.13 12.58 1.18
N ASP A 162 -4.26 13.40 1.74
CA ASP A 162 -3.22 12.97 2.67
C ASP A 162 -2.97 14.05 3.71
N ILE A 163 -2.76 13.64 4.95
CA ILE A 163 -2.48 14.55 6.06
C ILE A 163 -1.06 15.15 5.95
N ASN A 164 -0.15 14.49 5.23
CA ASN A 164 1.23 14.92 5.08
C ASN A 164 1.42 15.75 3.79
N PRO A 165 1.66 17.06 3.89
CA PRO A 165 1.86 17.91 2.70
C PRO A 165 3.08 17.53 1.87
N LEU A 166 4.11 16.91 2.48
CA LEU A 166 5.28 16.44 1.74
C LEU A 166 4.95 15.23 0.85
N ALA A 167 4.04 14.37 1.31
CA ALA A 167 3.56 13.25 0.50
C ALA A 167 2.83 13.78 -0.74
N ASN A 168 1.87 14.69 -0.55
CA ASN A 168 1.15 15.31 -1.65
C ASN A 168 2.05 16.11 -2.60
N ALA A 169 3.11 16.76 -2.10
CA ALA A 169 4.07 17.44 -2.97
C ALA A 169 4.79 16.47 -3.92
N LEU A 170 5.24 15.33 -3.41
CA LEU A 170 5.82 14.26 -4.24
C LEU A 170 4.81 13.71 -5.24
N ALA A 171 3.58 13.44 -4.78
CA ALA A 171 2.51 12.90 -5.59
C ALA A 171 2.09 13.83 -6.74
N ARG A 172 1.98 15.14 -6.47
CA ARG A 172 1.72 16.17 -7.50
C ARG A 172 2.80 16.18 -8.57
N ASN A 173 4.07 16.07 -8.16
CA ASN A 173 5.19 16.09 -9.10
C ASN A 173 5.14 14.91 -10.09
N LEU A 174 4.65 13.74 -9.66
CA LEU A 174 4.56 12.57 -10.53
C LEU A 174 3.62 12.76 -11.71
N VAL A 175 2.51 13.47 -11.51
CA VAL A 175 1.47 13.65 -12.54
C VAL A 175 1.61 14.97 -13.29
N ALA A 176 2.51 15.86 -12.85
CA ALA A 176 2.61 17.23 -13.36
C ALA A 176 2.92 17.31 -14.87
N ALA A 177 3.71 16.39 -15.39
CA ALA A 177 4.08 16.32 -16.81
C ALA A 177 2.99 15.65 -17.69
N ASP A 178 1.98 15.04 -17.10
CA ASP A 178 0.88 14.40 -17.83
C ASP A 178 -0.27 15.40 -18.04
N ASP A 179 -0.57 15.72 -19.31
CA ASP A 179 -1.54 16.74 -19.68
C ASP A 179 -2.98 16.47 -19.20
N ASP A 180 -3.35 15.20 -19.01
CA ASP A 180 -4.70 14.80 -18.61
C ASP A 180 -4.77 14.58 -17.10
N LEU A 181 -3.87 13.79 -16.54
CA LEU A 181 -3.85 13.47 -15.11
C LEU A 181 -3.55 14.69 -14.25
N SER A 182 -2.68 15.61 -14.69
CA SER A 182 -2.42 16.87 -13.97
C SER A 182 -3.68 17.71 -13.73
N LYS A 183 -4.69 17.58 -14.59
CA LYS A 183 -5.97 18.30 -14.49
C LYS A 183 -7.01 17.57 -13.66
N ARG A 184 -6.97 16.24 -13.65
CA ARG A 184 -7.98 15.39 -13.01
C ARG A 184 -7.54 14.83 -11.66
N MET A 185 -6.26 14.91 -11.30
CA MET A 185 -5.75 14.46 -10.01
C MET A 185 -5.45 15.66 -9.11
N ILE A 186 -6.34 15.89 -8.15
CA ILE A 186 -6.28 16.99 -7.17
C ILE A 186 -5.77 16.42 -5.85
N PHE A 187 -4.80 17.08 -5.23
CA PHE A 187 -4.20 16.65 -3.96
C PHE A 187 -4.51 17.64 -2.85
N HIS A 188 -5.02 17.14 -1.73
CA HIS A 188 -5.50 17.92 -0.59
C HIS A 188 -4.64 17.65 0.65
N ASP A 189 -3.97 18.70 1.13
CA ASP A 189 -3.10 18.67 2.32
C ASP A 189 -3.97 18.86 3.58
N THR A 190 -4.72 17.83 3.96
CA THR A 190 -5.71 17.94 5.04
C THR A 190 -5.94 16.60 5.74
N ASP A 191 -6.27 16.65 7.02
CA ASP A 191 -6.85 15.49 7.70
C ASP A 191 -8.26 15.27 7.14
N ILE A 192 -8.51 14.06 6.65
CA ILE A 192 -9.84 13.70 6.12
C ILE A 192 -10.95 13.88 7.15
N MET A 193 -10.62 13.79 8.44
CA MET A 193 -11.56 14.00 9.54
C MET A 193 -12.07 15.45 9.63
N ASP A 194 -11.35 16.41 9.03
CA ASP A 194 -11.74 17.83 8.96
C ASP A 194 -12.56 18.16 7.69
N VAL A 195 -12.73 17.21 6.77
CA VAL A 195 -13.43 17.41 5.49
C VAL A 195 -14.91 17.07 5.62
N THR A 196 -15.78 18.07 5.49
CA THR A 196 -17.25 17.88 5.58
C THR A 196 -17.94 17.84 4.22
N ASN A 197 -17.56 18.73 3.30
CA ASN A 197 -18.24 19.00 2.02
C ASN A 197 -17.26 18.99 0.83
N GLY A 198 -16.18 18.21 0.92
CA GLY A 198 -15.05 18.28 -0.04
C GLY A 198 -15.34 17.78 -1.46
N LEU A 199 -16.47 17.11 -1.67
CA LEU A 199 -16.93 16.57 -2.95
C LEU A 199 -18.36 16.99 -3.32
N SER A 200 -18.99 17.86 -2.53
CA SER A 200 -20.32 18.37 -2.88
C SER A 200 -20.19 19.47 -3.93
N ASP A 201 -20.82 19.24 -5.09
CA ASP A 201 -21.20 20.29 -6.04
C ASP A 201 -22.35 21.13 -5.45
#